data_AF-A0A7S0YY41-F1
#
_entry.id   AF-A0A7S0YY41-F1
#
_cell.length_a   1.000
_cell.length_b   1.000
_cell.length_c   1.000
_cell.angle_alpha   90.00
_cell.angle_beta   90.00
_cell.angle_gamma   90.00
#
_symmetry.space_group_name_H-M   'P 1'
#
loop_
_entity.id
_entity.type
_entity.pdbx_description
1 polymer ?
#
loop_
_entity_poly.entity_id
_entity_poly.type
_entity_poly.pdbx_seq_one_letter_code
_entity_poly.pdbx_strand_id
1 'polypeptide(L)'
;AAPAREIKIGDHVLAMWRGAGEDKAEFRECEIIEKRTDGDGKVEAYYVHWSDFNRRCDSWVPIADVDLHTTKDKLREVRDLKRNYDEFTHDHDEHEGMDDAALKEHELVTKIKNVNKIQIGQYLVEVWYYSPLPKSVWRSGDEVIDTLYFCEFTLNFYRTKEELERHQKKGCLRHPPGDEIYRNDKVSVFEVDGSRSKQWCQNLCYLAKMFLDHKTLWYDTDSFFFYVICEFDEQGYHVVGYFSKEKES
;
A
#
# COMPACT_ATOMS: atom_id res chain seq x y z
N ALA A 1 -31.89 2.52 26.57
CA ALA A 1 -30.81 2.35 25.58
C ALA A 1 -30.53 0.86 25.47
N ALA A 2 -30.49 0.31 24.25
CA ALA A 2 -30.03 -1.07 24.06
C ALA A 2 -28.55 -1.14 24.49
N PRO A 3 -28.07 -2.25 25.09
CA PRO A 3 -26.67 -2.37 25.47
C PRO A 3 -25.79 -2.30 24.23
N ALA A 4 -24.66 -1.58 24.33
CA ALA A 4 -23.65 -1.56 23.28
C ALA A 4 -23.22 -2.99 22.95
N ARG A 5 -23.24 -3.34 21.67
CA ARG A 5 -22.85 -4.68 21.23
C ARG A 5 -21.34 -4.79 21.23
N GLU A 6 -20.82 -5.94 21.67
CA GLU A 6 -19.42 -6.30 21.46
C GLU A 6 -19.18 -6.56 19.96
N ILE A 7 -18.34 -5.74 19.35
CA ILE A 7 -17.94 -5.84 17.95
C ILE A 7 -16.84 -6.90 17.80
N LYS A 8 -17.03 -7.81 16.86
CA LYS A 8 -16.09 -8.90 16.55
C LYS A 8 -15.39 -8.66 15.20
N ILE A 9 -14.23 -9.30 15.02
CA ILE A 9 -13.57 -9.36 13.71
C ILE A 9 -14.53 -10.01 12.70
N GLY A 10 -14.64 -9.41 11.51
CA GLY A 10 -15.57 -9.78 10.45
C GLY A 10 -16.97 -9.16 10.59
N ASP A 11 -17.28 -8.44 11.67
CA ASP A 11 -18.53 -7.68 11.74
C ASP A 11 -18.51 -6.51 10.76
N HIS A 12 -19.67 -6.22 10.16
CA HIS A 12 -19.90 -4.97 9.46
C HIS A 12 -20.59 -3.98 10.38
N VAL A 13 -20.07 -2.75 10.41
CA VAL A 13 -20.55 -1.66 11.25
C VAL A 13 -20.53 -0.34 10.48
N LEU A 14 -21.23 0.67 10.99
CA LEU A 14 -21.07 2.04 10.53
C LEU A 14 -19.96 2.70 11.34
N ALA A 15 -19.01 3.32 10.67
CA ALA A 15 -17.93 4.08 11.29
C ALA A 15 -17.76 5.44 10.62
N MET A 16 -17.26 6.42 11.36
CA MET A 16 -17.00 7.75 10.86
C MET A 16 -15.81 7.71 9.89
N TRP A 17 -16.06 7.92 8.61
CA TRP A 17 -15.04 8.13 7.61
C TRP A 17 -14.72 9.62 7.52
N ARG A 18 -13.45 9.97 7.68
CA ARG A 18 -12.92 11.32 7.48
C ARG A 18 -12.00 11.22 6.28
N GLY A 19 -12.49 11.54 5.09
CA GLY A 19 -11.70 11.52 3.87
C GLY A 19 -10.51 12.49 3.91
N ALA A 20 -9.77 12.60 2.79
CA ALA A 20 -8.61 13.48 2.66
C ALA A 20 -8.92 15.00 2.65
N GLY A 21 -10.14 15.41 3.03
CA GLY A 21 -10.57 16.81 3.13
C GLY A 21 -11.46 17.03 4.36
N GLU A 22 -11.18 18.09 5.11
CA GLU A 22 -11.69 18.31 6.49
C GLU A 22 -13.22 18.52 6.61
N ASP A 23 -13.97 18.61 5.51
CA ASP A 23 -15.38 19.07 5.54
C ASP A 23 -16.46 18.00 5.31
N LYS A 24 -16.12 16.71 5.22
CA LYS A 24 -17.13 15.64 5.06
C LYS A 24 -16.84 14.43 5.94
N ALA A 25 -17.05 14.61 7.24
CA ALA A 25 -17.17 13.48 8.15
C ALA A 25 -18.53 12.82 7.94
N GLU A 26 -18.54 11.58 7.47
CA GLU A 26 -19.78 10.82 7.21
C GLU A 26 -19.66 9.39 7.74
N PHE A 27 -20.78 8.83 8.20
CA PHE A 27 -20.81 7.43 8.61
C PHE A 27 -20.92 6.54 7.38
N ARG A 28 -20.01 5.58 7.27
CA ARG A 28 -19.97 4.60 6.20
C ARG A 28 -19.88 3.19 6.72
N GLU A 29 -20.37 2.26 5.93
CA GLU A 29 -20.23 0.83 6.23
C GLU A 29 -18.76 0.40 6.08
N CYS A 30 -18.28 -0.34 7.07
CA CYS A 30 -16.97 -0.95 7.05
C CYS A 30 -16.97 -2.35 7.70
N GLU A 31 -16.05 -3.20 7.25
CA GLU A 31 -15.72 -4.48 7.86
C GLU A 31 -14.62 -4.31 8.90
N ILE A 32 -14.80 -4.91 10.07
CA ILE A 32 -13.79 -4.95 11.12
C ILE A 32 -12.76 -6.03 10.80
N ILE A 33 -11.53 -5.61 10.51
CA ILE A 33 -10.44 -6.51 10.15
C ILE A 33 -9.62 -6.91 11.37
N GLU A 34 -9.29 -5.93 12.23
CA GLU A 34 -8.55 -6.18 13.47
C GLU A 34 -8.96 -5.20 14.58
N LYS A 35 -8.64 -5.53 15.82
CA LYS A 35 -8.86 -4.68 17.00
C LYS A 35 -7.55 -4.46 17.75
N ARG A 36 -7.32 -3.23 18.20
CA ARG A 36 -6.22 -2.86 19.08
C ARG A 36 -6.77 -2.60 20.48
N THR A 37 -6.10 -3.14 21.49
CA THR A 37 -6.47 -2.95 22.89
C THR A 37 -5.40 -2.16 23.65
N ASP A 38 -5.82 -1.43 24.68
CA ASP A 38 -4.92 -0.79 25.63
C ASP A 38 -4.29 -1.81 26.61
N GLY A 39 -3.41 -1.31 27.49
CA GLY A 39 -2.74 -2.14 28.51
C GLY A 39 -3.68 -2.78 29.54
N ASP A 40 -4.93 -2.30 29.63
CA ASP A 40 -5.98 -2.83 30.50
C ASP A 40 -6.89 -3.82 29.76
N GLY A 41 -6.60 -4.12 28.48
CA GLY A 41 -7.35 -5.05 27.63
C GLY A 41 -8.64 -4.46 27.05
N LYS A 42 -8.87 -3.14 27.16
CA LYS A 42 -10.02 -2.47 26.54
C LYS A 42 -9.72 -2.11 25.10
N VAL A 43 -10.71 -2.24 24.23
CA VAL A 43 -10.54 -1.89 22.81
C VAL A 43 -10.40 -0.37 22.64
N GLU A 44 -9.32 0.04 22.00
CA GLU A 44 -8.99 1.43 21.72
C GLU A 44 -9.41 1.82 20.29
N ALA A 45 -9.13 0.95 19.32
CA ALA A 45 -9.37 1.21 17.90
C ALA A 45 -9.60 -0.09 17.11
N TYR A 46 -10.23 0.04 15.94
CA TYR A 46 -10.42 -1.04 14.99
C TYR A 46 -9.73 -0.71 13.66
N TYR A 47 -9.05 -1.66 13.05
CA TYR A 47 -8.61 -1.53 11.65
C TYR A 47 -9.78 -1.95 10.76
N VAL A 48 -10.20 -1.07 9.86
CA VAL A 48 -11.44 -1.27 9.09
C VAL A 48 -11.19 -1.22 7.60
N HIS A 49 -11.94 -2.04 6.88
CA HIS A 49 -12.05 -1.99 5.42
C HIS A 49 -13.37 -1.33 5.03
N TRP A 50 -13.33 -0.23 4.27
CA TRP A 50 -14.55 0.48 3.87
C TRP A 50 -15.20 -0.20 2.67
N SER A 51 -16.47 -0.60 2.79
CA SER A 51 -17.14 -1.46 1.80
C SER A 51 -17.21 -0.88 0.39
N ASP A 52 -17.13 0.45 0.26
CA ASP A 52 -17.27 1.18 -1.00
C ASP A 52 -15.96 1.72 -1.55
N PHE A 53 -14.85 1.50 -0.85
CA PHE A 53 -13.56 2.03 -1.23
C PHE A 53 -12.58 0.91 -1.49
N ASN A 54 -11.64 1.22 -2.36
CA ASN A 54 -10.44 0.42 -2.49
C ASN A 54 -9.69 0.40 -1.14
N ARG A 55 -9.05 -0.74 -0.83
CA ARG A 55 -8.29 -0.96 0.42
C ARG A 55 -7.22 0.09 0.72
N ARG A 56 -6.81 0.90 -0.25
CA ARG A 56 -5.99 2.11 -0.02
C ARG A 56 -6.57 3.07 1.02
N CYS A 57 -7.88 3.02 1.26
CA CYS A 57 -8.59 3.84 2.25
C CYS A 57 -8.71 3.17 3.64
N ASP A 58 -8.22 1.94 3.79
CA ASP A 58 -8.27 1.21 5.04
C ASP A 58 -7.40 1.90 6.10
N SER A 59 -7.92 1.95 7.33
CA SER A 59 -7.30 2.73 8.40
C SER A 59 -7.72 2.27 9.79
N TRP A 60 -6.95 2.68 10.78
CA TRP A 60 -7.33 2.56 12.19
C TRP A 60 -8.36 3.63 12.54
N VAL A 61 -9.55 3.19 12.96
CA VAL A 61 -10.65 4.04 13.44
C VAL A 61 -10.78 3.90 14.96
N PRO A 62 -10.71 5.00 15.74
CA PRO A 62 -10.94 4.97 17.18
C PRO A 62 -12.31 4.40 17.54
N ILE A 63 -12.43 3.71 18.67
CA ILE A 63 -13.73 3.16 19.13
C ILE A 63 -14.83 4.23 19.25
N ALA A 64 -14.46 5.47 19.57
CA ALA A 64 -15.37 6.60 19.67
C ALA A 64 -16.03 6.97 18.33
N ASP A 65 -15.39 6.60 17.21
CA ASP A 65 -15.83 6.87 15.85
C ASP A 65 -16.56 5.68 15.22
N VAL A 66 -16.81 4.60 15.98
CA VAL A 66 -17.54 3.40 15.53
C VAL A 66 -18.93 3.33 16.17
N ASP A 67 -20.00 3.16 15.37
CA ASP A 67 -21.35 2.96 15.87
C ASP A 67 -21.52 1.54 16.44
N LEU A 68 -21.32 1.40 17.76
CA LEU A 68 -21.51 0.17 18.53
C LEU A 68 -22.96 -0.36 18.54
N HIS A 69 -23.90 0.40 17.99
CA HIS A 69 -25.32 0.04 17.87
C HIS A 69 -25.72 -0.19 16.41
N THR A 70 -24.74 -0.41 15.53
CA THR A 70 -25.03 -0.79 14.14
C THR A 70 -25.81 -2.11 14.12
N THR A 71 -27.00 -2.07 13.52
CA THR A 71 -27.84 -3.25 13.30
C THR A 71 -27.77 -3.67 11.84
N LYS A 72 -28.10 -4.95 11.57
CA LYS A 72 -28.21 -5.43 10.19
C LYS A 72 -29.24 -4.65 9.38
N ASP A 73 -30.29 -4.13 10.02
CA ASP A 73 -31.32 -3.33 9.36
C ASP A 73 -30.80 -1.95 8.96
N LYS A 74 -30.04 -1.26 9.84
CA LYS A 74 -29.34 -0.01 9.50
C LYS A 74 -28.38 -0.19 8.31
N LEU A 75 -27.64 -1.29 8.28
CA LEU A 75 -26.73 -1.60 7.16
C LEU A 75 -27.50 -1.83 5.86
N ARG A 76 -28.62 -2.54 5.92
CA ARG A 76 -29.51 -2.73 4.76
C ARG A 76 -30.04 -1.40 4.23
N GLU A 77 -30.52 -0.53 5.10
CA GLU A 77 -31.00 0.81 4.71
C GLU A 77 -29.91 1.63 4.02
N VAL A 78 -28.67 1.61 4.53
CA VAL A 78 -27.52 2.29 3.91
C VAL A 78 -27.18 1.71 2.54
N ARG A 79 -27.16 0.38 2.42
CA ARG A 79 -26.92 -0.31 1.13
C ARG A 79 -28.01 -0.04 0.10
N ASP A 80 -29.27 -0.01 0.52
CA ASP A 80 -30.42 0.24 -0.35
C ASP A 80 -30.42 1.70 -0.87
N LEU A 81 -30.06 2.66 -0.02
CA LEU A 81 -29.85 4.05 -0.44
C LEU A 81 -28.71 4.17 -1.47
N LYS A 82 -27.64 3.40 -1.29
CA LYS A 82 -26.47 3.41 -2.19
C LYS A 82 -26.75 2.76 -3.55
N ARG A 83 -27.52 1.67 -3.58
CA ARG A 83 -27.87 0.96 -4.83
C ARG A 83 -28.62 1.86 -5.82
N ASN A 84 -29.37 2.84 -5.34
CA ASN A 84 -30.04 3.84 -6.18
C ASN A 84 -29.08 4.90 -6.76
N TYR A 85 -27.83 4.99 -6.27
CA TYR A 85 -26.82 5.96 -6.71
C TYR A 85 -25.78 5.34 -7.66
N ASP A 86 -25.36 4.09 -7.42
CA ASP A 86 -24.29 3.40 -8.17
C ASP A 86 -24.70 2.89 -9.57
N GLU A 87 -25.95 3.11 -10.02
CA GLU A 87 -26.46 2.65 -11.33
C GLU A 87 -25.82 3.39 -12.55
N PHE A 88 -24.77 4.19 -12.33
CA PHE A 88 -24.16 5.07 -13.37
C PHE A 88 -22.62 5.05 -13.47
N THR A 89 -21.90 4.26 -12.66
CA THR A 89 -20.43 4.20 -12.70
C THR A 89 -19.93 2.76 -12.82
N HIS A 90 -19.69 2.32 -14.06
CA HIS A 90 -18.89 1.12 -14.35
C HIS A 90 -17.41 1.51 -14.17
N ASP A 91 -16.79 1.05 -13.08
CA ASP A 91 -15.33 1.15 -12.93
C ASP A 91 -14.69 -0.11 -13.54
N HIS A 92 -13.53 0.08 -14.17
CA HIS A 92 -12.84 -0.97 -14.93
C HIS A 92 -12.44 -2.14 -14.03
N ASP A 93 -12.79 -3.35 -14.48
CA ASP A 93 -12.49 -4.61 -13.82
C ASP A 93 -10.97 -4.90 -13.91
N GLU A 94 -10.23 -4.60 -12.84
CA GLU A 94 -8.78 -4.85 -12.73
C GLU A 94 -8.45 -6.35 -12.52
N HIS A 95 -9.43 -7.26 -12.65
CA HIS A 95 -9.32 -8.69 -12.34
C HIS A 95 -9.10 -9.62 -13.54
N GLU A 96 -8.75 -9.13 -14.73
CA GLU A 96 -8.49 -10.02 -15.87
C GLU A 96 -7.24 -10.91 -15.63
N GLY A 97 -7.47 -12.19 -15.32
CA GLY A 97 -6.49 -13.27 -15.51
C GLY A 97 -5.89 -13.93 -14.26
N MET A 98 -6.41 -13.71 -13.05
CA MET A 98 -5.92 -14.35 -11.82
C MET A 98 -6.88 -15.41 -11.26
N ASP A 99 -6.34 -16.46 -10.63
CA ASP A 99 -7.12 -17.51 -9.97
C ASP A 99 -7.70 -17.00 -8.63
N ASP A 100 -9.02 -16.92 -8.55
CA ASP A 100 -9.82 -16.41 -7.42
C ASP A 100 -9.44 -17.00 -6.05
N ALA A 101 -8.96 -18.25 -6.03
CA ALA A 101 -8.57 -18.93 -4.80
C ALA A 101 -7.25 -18.40 -4.22
N ALA A 102 -6.25 -18.17 -5.08
CA ALA A 102 -4.95 -17.63 -4.69
C ALA A 102 -5.05 -16.15 -4.28
N LEU A 103 -5.93 -15.40 -4.94
CA LEU A 103 -6.28 -14.04 -4.54
C LEU A 103 -6.85 -14.00 -3.12
N LYS A 104 -7.87 -14.82 -2.81
CA LYS A 104 -8.50 -14.83 -1.48
C LYS A 104 -7.55 -15.25 -0.35
N GLU A 105 -6.66 -16.21 -0.57
CA GLU A 105 -5.70 -16.64 0.46
C GLU A 105 -4.62 -15.58 0.71
N HIS A 106 -4.07 -14.99 -0.35
CA HIS A 106 -3.10 -13.90 -0.23
C HIS A 106 -3.73 -12.66 0.41
N GLU A 107 -4.98 -12.35 0.07
CA GLU A 107 -5.74 -11.23 0.63
C GLU A 107 -5.97 -11.34 2.13
N LEU A 108 -6.21 -12.53 2.68
CA LEU A 108 -6.48 -12.70 4.12
C LEU A 108 -5.23 -12.47 4.99
N VAL A 109 -4.05 -12.85 4.50
CA VAL A 109 -2.77 -12.72 5.23
C VAL A 109 -2.21 -11.30 5.14
N THR A 110 -2.60 -10.54 4.11
CA THR A 110 -2.01 -9.23 3.78
C THR A 110 -2.95 -8.05 3.97
N LYS A 111 -4.11 -8.25 4.63
CA LYS A 111 -5.10 -7.19 4.90
C LYS A 111 -4.54 -6.00 5.68
N ILE A 112 -3.46 -6.20 6.43
CA ILE A 112 -2.88 -5.18 7.29
C ILE A 112 -1.51 -4.80 6.74
N LYS A 113 -1.34 -3.51 6.46
CA LYS A 113 -0.06 -2.98 6.01
C LYS A 113 0.99 -3.16 7.10
N ASN A 114 2.16 -3.62 6.67
CA ASN A 114 3.29 -3.90 7.54
C ASN A 114 4.29 -2.73 7.62
N VAL A 115 4.06 -1.69 6.81
CA VAL A 115 4.75 -0.40 6.84
C VAL A 115 3.69 0.69 6.83
N ASN A 116 3.80 1.70 7.69
CA ASN A 116 2.86 2.84 7.69
C ASN A 116 3.23 3.87 6.62
N LYS A 117 4.52 4.26 6.57
CA LYS A 117 5.03 5.32 5.70
C LYS A 117 6.36 4.94 5.07
N ILE A 118 6.64 5.54 3.93
CA ILE A 118 7.98 5.54 3.34
C ILE A 118 8.48 6.96 3.18
N GLN A 119 9.79 7.15 3.30
CA GLN A 119 10.46 8.35 2.85
C GLN A 119 11.29 8.02 1.62
N ILE A 120 11.05 8.71 0.50
CA ILE A 120 11.84 8.60 -0.73
C ILE A 120 12.15 10.00 -1.26
N GLY A 121 13.44 10.32 -1.39
CA GLY A 121 13.90 11.68 -1.65
C GLY A 121 13.34 12.64 -0.60
N GLN A 122 12.65 13.68 -1.05
CA GLN A 122 11.99 14.69 -0.20
C GLN A 122 10.56 14.31 0.23
N TYR A 123 10.01 13.21 -0.27
CA TYR A 123 8.61 12.85 -0.07
C TYR A 123 8.45 11.86 1.09
N LEU A 124 7.48 12.14 1.95
CA LEU A 124 6.98 11.21 2.97
C LEU A 124 5.58 10.76 2.55
N VAL A 125 5.42 9.47 2.25
CA VAL A 125 4.21 8.92 1.61
C VAL A 125 3.62 7.82 2.48
N GLU A 126 2.31 7.83 2.66
CA GLU A 126 1.60 6.76 3.36
C GLU A 126 1.45 5.52 2.46
N VAL A 127 1.76 4.36 3.02
CA VAL A 127 1.65 3.08 2.34
C VAL A 127 0.20 2.60 2.34
N TRP A 128 -0.23 2.04 1.21
CA TRP A 128 -1.60 1.55 0.99
C TRP A 128 -1.73 0.07 1.29
N TYR A 129 -0.76 -0.74 0.87
CA TYR A 129 -0.84 -2.20 0.97
C TYR A 129 0.38 -2.81 1.66
N TYR A 130 0.20 -4.04 2.13
CA TYR A 130 1.29 -4.88 2.58
C TYR A 130 2.33 -5.11 1.46
N SER A 131 3.62 -5.08 1.83
CA SER A 131 4.73 -5.48 0.96
C SER A 131 5.61 -6.55 1.63
N PRO A 132 5.96 -7.66 0.95
CA PRO A 132 6.66 -8.81 1.54
C PRO A 132 8.17 -8.53 1.77
N LEU A 133 8.49 -7.60 2.65
CA LEU A 133 9.87 -7.17 2.91
C LEU A 133 10.74 -8.32 3.45
N PRO A 134 12.05 -8.36 3.10
CA PRO A 134 12.98 -9.35 3.62
C PRO A 134 13.00 -9.42 5.15
N LYS A 135 13.15 -10.64 5.70
CA LYS A 135 13.22 -10.86 7.17
C LYS A 135 14.31 -10.04 7.86
N SER A 136 15.40 -9.71 7.16
CA SER A 136 16.52 -8.91 7.68
C SER A 136 16.15 -7.47 8.05
N VAL A 137 15.01 -6.98 7.56
CA VAL A 137 14.54 -5.61 7.78
C VAL A 137 13.83 -5.48 9.12
N TRP A 138 13.35 -6.60 9.67
CA TRP A 138 12.61 -6.69 10.92
C TRP A 138 13.55 -6.74 12.11
N ARG A 139 13.28 -5.91 13.12
CA ARG A 139 13.97 -5.90 14.42
C ARG A 139 13.13 -6.67 15.45
N SER A 140 13.77 -7.14 16.51
CA SER A 140 13.07 -7.86 17.58
C SER A 140 11.97 -6.99 18.20
N GLY A 141 10.72 -7.47 18.14
CA GLY A 141 9.55 -6.76 18.65
C GLY A 141 8.84 -5.86 17.63
N ASP A 142 9.28 -5.83 16.37
CA ASP A 142 8.53 -5.13 15.33
C ASP A 142 7.23 -5.86 14.97
N GLU A 143 6.10 -5.20 15.19
CA GLU A 143 4.81 -5.61 14.63
C GLU A 143 4.50 -4.88 13.32
N VAL A 144 4.86 -3.58 13.27
CA VAL A 144 4.72 -2.71 12.09
C VAL A 144 5.93 -1.77 12.00
N ILE A 145 6.35 -1.46 10.78
CA ILE A 145 7.40 -0.46 10.54
C ILE A 145 6.73 0.90 10.37
N ASP A 146 7.02 1.85 11.27
CA ASP A 146 6.43 3.19 11.15
C ASP A 146 6.89 3.91 9.87
N THR A 147 8.20 4.03 9.66
CA THR A 147 8.76 4.67 8.47
C THR A 147 9.93 3.86 7.91
N LEU A 148 9.90 3.59 6.61
CA LEU A 148 11.00 2.96 5.85
C LEU A 148 11.66 3.98 4.91
N TYR A 149 12.98 4.09 4.93
CA TYR A 149 13.73 5.14 4.22
C TYR A 149 14.38 4.58 2.97
N PHE A 150 13.92 4.98 1.78
CA PHE A 150 14.47 4.58 0.49
C PHE A 150 15.51 5.58 -0.01
N CYS A 151 16.60 5.05 -0.56
CA CYS A 151 17.45 5.81 -1.46
C CYS A 151 16.72 5.94 -2.80
N GLU A 152 16.48 7.18 -3.25
CA GLU A 152 15.72 7.45 -4.47
C GLU A 152 16.36 6.92 -5.76
N PHE A 153 17.69 6.68 -5.75
CA PHE A 153 18.40 6.18 -6.93
C PHE A 153 18.62 4.66 -6.90
N THR A 154 19.09 4.12 -5.77
CA THR A 154 19.41 2.68 -5.67
C THR A 154 18.22 1.83 -5.24
N LEU A 155 17.15 2.48 -4.77
CA LEU A 155 15.98 1.86 -4.15
C LEU A 155 16.31 0.98 -2.93
N ASN A 156 17.55 0.99 -2.45
CA ASN A 156 17.88 0.36 -1.17
C ASN A 156 17.12 1.08 -0.07
N PHE A 157 16.62 0.32 0.89
CA PHE A 157 15.80 0.82 1.97
C PHE A 157 16.38 0.49 3.34
N TYR A 158 16.11 1.37 4.29
CA TYR A 158 16.74 1.42 5.60
C TYR A 158 15.73 1.71 6.70
N ARG A 159 16.05 1.32 7.93
CA ARG A 159 15.18 1.48 9.09
C ARG A 159 15.35 2.82 9.78
N THR A 160 16.47 3.49 9.57
CA THR A 160 16.68 4.85 10.08
C THR A 160 17.25 5.77 9.02
N LYS A 161 17.05 7.08 9.23
CA LYS A 161 17.59 8.11 8.34
C LYS A 161 19.13 8.10 8.32
N GLU A 162 19.77 7.82 9.44
CA GLU A 162 21.23 7.76 9.56
C GLU A 162 21.85 6.60 8.75
N GLU A 163 21.13 5.48 8.63
CA GLU A 163 21.52 4.36 7.77
C GLU A 163 21.48 4.76 6.29
N LEU A 164 20.40 5.43 5.86
CA LEU A 164 20.27 5.99 4.51
C LEU A 164 21.38 7.01 4.21
N GLU A 165 21.61 7.97 5.10
CA GLU A 165 22.65 8.99 4.94
C GLU A 165 24.05 8.35 4.81
N ARG A 166 24.32 7.29 5.57
CA ARG A 166 25.57 6.53 5.47
C ARG A 166 25.71 5.82 4.13
N HIS A 167 24.61 5.32 3.57
CA HIS A 167 24.60 4.76 2.21
C HIS A 167 24.91 5.85 1.17
N GLN A 168 24.22 6.98 1.24
CA GLN A 168 24.41 8.10 0.30
C GLN A 168 25.84 8.66 0.31
N LYS A 169 26.47 8.74 1.50
CA LYS A 169 27.87 9.18 1.67
C LYS A 169 28.90 8.28 0.98
N LYS A 170 28.58 7.00 0.71
CA LYS A 170 29.48 6.09 -0.03
C LYS A 170 29.50 6.38 -1.53
N GLY A 171 28.60 7.23 -2.01
CA GLY A 171 28.35 7.42 -3.44
C GLY A 171 27.44 6.33 -3.97
N CYS A 172 26.38 6.74 -4.67
CA CYS A 172 25.49 5.85 -5.40
C CYS A 172 25.38 6.32 -6.85
N LEU A 173 25.13 5.36 -7.75
CA LEU A 173 24.67 5.68 -9.12
C LEU A 173 23.39 6.51 -8.99
N ARG A 174 23.33 7.61 -9.73
CA ARG A 174 22.21 8.58 -9.72
C ARG A 174 21.25 8.37 -10.89
N HIS A 175 21.13 7.13 -11.36
CA HIS A 175 20.21 6.68 -12.40
C HIS A 175 19.88 5.19 -12.25
N PRO A 176 18.77 4.69 -12.83
CA PRO A 176 18.47 3.26 -12.86
C PRO A 176 19.60 2.43 -13.52
N PRO A 177 19.88 1.20 -13.04
CA PRO A 177 20.99 0.37 -13.54
C PRO A 177 20.60 -0.40 -14.81
N GLY A 178 20.34 0.34 -15.88
CA GLY A 178 19.93 -0.16 -17.19
C GLY A 178 20.32 0.80 -18.31
N ASP A 179 19.89 0.49 -19.53
CA ASP A 179 20.20 1.29 -20.71
C ASP A 179 19.15 2.40 -20.88
N GLU A 180 19.58 3.65 -21.09
CA GLU A 180 18.68 4.75 -21.43
C GLU A 180 18.19 4.55 -22.87
N ILE A 181 16.97 4.06 -23.04
CA ILE A 181 16.39 3.72 -24.36
C ILE A 181 15.58 4.88 -24.95
N TYR A 182 15.25 5.89 -24.15
CA TYR A 182 14.52 7.07 -24.58
C TYR A 182 14.97 8.28 -23.76
N ARG A 183 15.08 9.42 -24.44
CA ARG A 183 15.32 10.72 -23.81
C ARG A 183 14.62 11.82 -24.58
N ASN A 184 13.85 12.64 -23.88
CA ASN A 184 13.31 13.89 -24.39
C ASN A 184 13.30 14.95 -23.28
N ASP A 185 14.08 16.01 -23.46
CA ASP A 185 14.30 17.08 -22.48
C ASP A 185 14.69 16.54 -21.09
N LYS A 186 13.77 16.65 -20.12
CA LYS A 186 13.94 16.21 -18.74
C LYS A 186 13.36 14.82 -18.48
N VAL A 187 12.80 14.14 -19.46
CA VAL A 187 12.21 12.82 -19.30
C VAL A 187 13.08 11.77 -19.98
N SER A 188 13.41 10.72 -19.23
CA SER A 188 14.17 9.57 -19.73
C SER A 188 13.48 8.26 -19.37
N VAL A 189 13.66 7.24 -20.20
CA VAL A 189 13.22 5.86 -19.90
C VAL A 189 14.42 4.94 -19.93
N PHE A 190 14.59 4.17 -18.86
CA PHE A 190 15.62 3.15 -18.73
C PHE A 190 15.01 1.75 -18.87
N GLU A 191 15.61 0.91 -19.71
CA GLU A 191 15.33 -0.52 -19.74
C GLU A 191 16.29 -1.23 -18.77
N VAL A 192 15.74 -1.80 -17.70
CA VAL A 192 16.48 -2.54 -16.69
C VAL A 192 16.15 -4.02 -16.80
N ASP A 193 17.17 -4.83 -17.05
CA ASP A 193 17.03 -6.29 -17.07
C ASP A 193 17.03 -6.84 -15.63
N GLY A 194 15.92 -7.48 -15.24
CA GLY A 194 15.74 -8.05 -13.91
C GLY A 194 16.67 -9.22 -13.57
N SER A 195 17.26 -9.90 -14.56
CA SER A 195 18.27 -10.94 -14.31
C SER A 195 19.67 -10.35 -14.06
N ARG A 196 19.96 -9.15 -14.58
CA ARG A 196 21.26 -8.46 -14.42
C ARG A 196 21.28 -7.57 -13.18
N SER A 197 20.17 -6.88 -12.90
CA SER A 197 20.03 -5.91 -11.81
C SER A 197 19.05 -6.40 -10.73
N LYS A 198 19.19 -7.66 -10.32
CA LYS A 198 18.24 -8.38 -9.43
C LYS A 198 17.87 -7.62 -8.17
N GLN A 199 18.87 -7.17 -7.40
CA GLN A 199 18.60 -6.45 -6.14
C GLN A 199 17.82 -5.16 -6.37
N TRP A 200 18.17 -4.39 -7.41
CA TRP A 200 17.49 -3.13 -7.71
C TRP A 200 16.05 -3.37 -8.14
N CYS A 201 15.81 -4.38 -8.98
CA CYS A 201 14.47 -4.75 -9.45
C CYS A 201 13.61 -5.33 -8.32
N GLN A 202 14.18 -6.13 -7.42
CA GLN A 202 13.48 -6.61 -6.23
C GLN A 202 13.08 -5.44 -5.32
N ASN A 203 13.98 -4.48 -5.11
CA ASN A 203 13.67 -3.26 -4.35
C ASN A 203 12.53 -2.46 -4.98
N LEU A 204 12.54 -2.31 -6.32
CA LEU A 204 11.44 -1.68 -7.06
C LEU A 204 10.13 -2.45 -6.87
N CYS A 205 10.16 -3.78 -6.90
CA CYS A 205 8.98 -4.61 -6.65
C CYS A 205 8.43 -4.47 -5.23
N TYR A 206 9.28 -4.40 -4.21
CA TYR A 206 8.84 -4.15 -2.83
C TYR A 206 8.18 -2.79 -2.70
N LEU A 207 8.78 -1.75 -3.28
CA LEU A 207 8.21 -0.40 -3.32
C LEU A 207 6.86 -0.40 -4.06
N ALA A 208 6.77 -1.03 -5.23
CA ALA A 208 5.55 -1.10 -6.00
C ALA A 208 4.42 -1.84 -5.27
N LYS A 209 4.73 -2.94 -4.58
CA LYS A 209 3.74 -3.74 -3.84
C LYS A 209 3.11 -2.96 -2.67
N MET A 210 3.77 -1.91 -2.16
CA MET A 210 3.18 -0.98 -1.19
C MET A 210 2.01 -0.15 -1.76
N PHE A 211 1.93 -0.04 -3.08
CA PHE A 211 0.95 0.77 -3.81
C PHE A 211 0.14 -0.02 -4.85
N LEU A 212 0.38 -1.33 -4.97
CA LEU A 212 -0.36 -2.24 -5.85
C LEU A 212 -0.91 -3.42 -5.04
N ASP A 213 -2.22 -3.60 -5.07
CA ASP A 213 -2.88 -4.68 -4.31
C ASP A 213 -2.53 -6.05 -4.90
N HIS A 214 -2.73 -6.21 -6.22
CA HIS A 214 -2.63 -7.49 -6.93
C HIS A 214 -1.30 -7.76 -7.62
N LYS A 215 -0.17 -7.22 -7.12
CA LYS A 215 1.15 -7.58 -7.68
C LYS A 215 1.57 -8.98 -7.19
N THR A 216 1.51 -9.96 -8.08
CA THR A 216 1.77 -11.40 -7.80
C THR A 216 3.25 -11.76 -7.72
N LEU A 217 4.10 -11.14 -8.54
CA LEU A 217 5.53 -11.44 -8.61
C LEU A 217 6.37 -10.29 -8.07
N TRP A 218 7.12 -10.57 -7.01
CA TRP A 218 7.97 -9.60 -6.30
C TRP A 218 9.40 -10.10 -6.06
N TYR A 219 9.63 -11.41 -6.00
CA TYR A 219 10.97 -11.99 -5.76
C TYR A 219 11.67 -12.44 -7.05
N ASP A 220 10.92 -13.06 -7.97
CA ASP A 220 11.46 -13.55 -9.24
C ASP A 220 11.39 -12.45 -10.31
N THR A 221 12.50 -11.73 -10.46
CA THR A 221 12.65 -10.64 -11.43
C THR A 221 13.32 -11.10 -12.71
N ASP A 222 13.83 -12.33 -12.77
CA ASP A 222 14.78 -12.76 -13.81
C ASP A 222 14.10 -12.84 -15.19
N SER A 223 12.78 -13.11 -15.21
CA SER A 223 11.95 -13.20 -16.40
C SER A 223 11.38 -11.88 -16.90
N PHE A 224 11.76 -10.74 -16.30
CA PHE A 224 11.17 -9.43 -16.60
C PHE A 224 12.18 -8.38 -17.06
N PHE A 225 11.75 -7.54 -18.00
CA PHE A 225 12.30 -6.20 -18.21
C PHE A 225 11.48 -5.18 -17.42
N PHE A 226 12.16 -4.18 -16.88
CA PHE A 226 11.54 -3.04 -16.20
C PHE A 226 11.85 -1.77 -16.98
N TYR A 227 10.80 -1.08 -17.42
CA TYR A 227 10.89 0.20 -18.11
C TYR A 227 10.61 1.31 -17.12
N VAL A 228 11.67 1.99 -16.70
CA VAL A 228 11.66 2.95 -15.60
C VAL A 228 11.66 4.36 -16.16
N ILE A 229 10.60 5.12 -15.88
CA ILE A 229 10.45 6.51 -16.30
C ILE A 229 11.07 7.40 -15.22
N CYS A 230 11.93 8.30 -15.64
CA CYS A 230 12.61 9.24 -14.77
C CYS A 230 12.45 10.69 -15.24
N GLU A 231 12.36 11.60 -14.27
CA GLU A 231 12.64 13.02 -14.49
C GLU A 231 14.12 13.31 -14.16
N PHE A 232 14.77 14.13 -14.97
CA PHE A 232 16.19 14.46 -14.86
C PHE A 232 16.40 15.91 -14.38
N ASP A 233 17.25 16.07 -13.36
CA ASP A 233 17.77 17.35 -12.89
C ASP A 233 19.29 17.28 -12.58
N GLU A 234 19.84 18.32 -11.94
CA GLU A 234 21.26 18.41 -11.57
C GLU A 234 21.71 17.34 -10.55
N GLN A 235 20.78 16.77 -9.78
CA GLN A 235 21.01 15.74 -8.80
C GLN A 235 20.92 14.32 -9.38
N GLY A 236 20.26 14.13 -10.53
CA GLY A 236 20.24 12.84 -11.23
C GLY A 236 18.89 12.53 -11.89
N TYR A 237 18.59 11.24 -11.99
CA TYR A 237 17.36 10.72 -12.57
C TYR A 237 16.45 10.20 -11.45
N HIS A 238 15.32 10.88 -11.25
CA HIS A 238 14.33 10.61 -10.23
C HIS A 238 13.22 9.73 -10.80
N VAL A 239 13.02 8.54 -10.22
CA VAL A 239 11.97 7.61 -10.66
C VAL A 239 10.59 8.23 -10.43
N VAL A 240 9.79 8.33 -11.49
CA VAL A 240 8.40 8.83 -11.42
C VAL A 240 7.36 7.74 -11.69
N GLY A 241 7.76 6.66 -12.36
CA GLY A 241 6.89 5.52 -12.64
C GLY A 241 7.65 4.41 -13.35
N TYR A 242 7.02 3.25 -13.48
CA TYR A 242 7.57 2.14 -14.25
C TYR A 242 6.47 1.20 -14.75
N PHE A 243 6.80 0.37 -15.72
CA PHE A 243 6.04 -0.85 -16.02
C PHE A 243 7.01 -2.02 -16.24
N SER A 244 6.55 -3.23 -15.96
CA SER A 244 7.31 -4.47 -16.19
C SER A 244 6.72 -5.25 -17.37
N LYS A 245 7.58 -5.91 -18.14
CA LYS A 245 7.19 -6.77 -19.27
C LYS A 245 7.90 -8.11 -19.16
N GLU A 246 7.17 -9.21 -19.34
CA GLU A 246 7.78 -10.53 -19.46
C GLU A 246 8.65 -10.60 -20.71
N LYS A 247 9.81 -11.25 -20.59
CA LYS A 247 10.75 -11.42 -21.70
C LYS A 247 10.17 -12.29 -22.81
N GLU A 248 9.44 -13.33 -22.41
CA GLU A 248 8.78 -14.29 -23.29
C GLU A 248 7.26 -14.14 -23.08
N SER A 249 6.63 -13.26 -23.87
CA SER A 249 5.19 -12.99 -23.83
C SER A 249 4.57 -13.03 -25.21
#